data_AF-A0A1H4NHI9-F1
#
_entry.id   AF-A0A1H4NHI9-F1
#
_cell.length_a   1.000
_cell.length_b   1.000
_cell.length_c   1.000
_cell.angle_alpha   90.00
_cell.angle_beta   90.00
_cell.angle_gamma   90.00
#
_symmetry.space_group_name_H-M   'P 1'
#
loop_
_entity.id
_entity.type
_entity.pdbx_description
1 polymer ?
#
loop_
_entity_poly.entity_id
_entity_poly.type
_entity_poly.pdbx_seq_one_letter_code
_entity_poly.pdbx_strand_id
1 'polypeptide(L)'
;MISIGVIYAQLGRYGLRHGLHWFKTALLVSGLAGFGSFFLFLGYGYFDPLHALVAIILLPMFLISMRAKADQPSLKPPNVTNNREWRIAQWGQLMFVILGFALAVGGATISIIGITHVFVPTDLGFLNTTPQHLAAHNDHFMPLIAHDRAGFGGALFSNALAILTTALWGINQGQRWLWWTFLLGGLPGFVAGLGVHAVIGYTDFWHLLPAYFAVVIFVLGLIFLYPYLMGSEYLENRNFQTGNHKVSR
;
A
#
# COMPACT_ATOMS: atom_id res chain seq x y z
N MET A 1 7.51 -3.95 -3.82
CA MET A 1 6.87 -5.01 -4.63
C MET A 1 6.18 -6.10 -3.78
N ILE A 2 6.80 -6.64 -2.73
CA ILE A 2 6.15 -7.67 -1.89
C ILE A 2 4.85 -7.17 -1.24
N SER A 3 4.85 -5.97 -0.65
CA SER A 3 3.67 -5.33 -0.06
C SER A 3 2.46 -5.31 -1.00
N ILE A 4 2.63 -4.74 -2.20
CA ILE A 4 1.55 -4.62 -3.17
C ILE A 4 1.07 -5.99 -3.67
N GLY A 5 1.99 -6.97 -3.80
CA GLY A 5 1.64 -8.34 -4.15
C GLY A 5 0.72 -8.99 -3.11
N VAL A 6 1.03 -8.83 -1.81
CA VAL A 6 0.16 -9.30 -0.72
C VAL A 6 -1.20 -8.63 -0.77
N ILE A 7 -1.25 -7.31 -0.91
CA ILE A 7 -2.52 -6.56 -0.96
C ILE A 7 -3.34 -7.00 -2.18
N TYR A 8 -2.73 -7.13 -3.36
CA TYR A 8 -3.43 -7.54 -4.58
C TYR A 8 -3.96 -8.96 -4.49
N ALA A 9 -3.18 -9.89 -3.94
CA ALA A 9 -3.64 -11.26 -3.70
C ALA A 9 -4.87 -11.29 -2.79
N GLN A 10 -4.87 -10.47 -1.72
CA GLN A 10 -5.97 -10.38 -0.77
C GLN A 10 -7.21 -9.72 -1.41
N LEU A 11 -7.05 -8.60 -2.12
CA LEU A 11 -8.17 -7.94 -2.82
C LEU A 11 -8.77 -8.85 -3.90
N GLY A 12 -7.92 -9.57 -4.62
CA GLY A 12 -8.32 -10.59 -5.59
C GLY A 12 -9.15 -11.72 -4.96
N ARG A 13 -8.64 -12.27 -3.85
CA ARG A 13 -9.25 -13.39 -3.12
C ARG A 13 -10.55 -12.99 -2.43
N TYR A 14 -10.64 -11.84 -1.79
CA TYR A 14 -11.79 -11.51 -0.94
C TYR A 14 -12.88 -10.71 -1.64
N GLY A 15 -12.59 -10.02 -2.75
CA GLY A 15 -13.60 -9.19 -3.40
C GLY A 15 -13.67 -9.26 -4.91
N LEU A 16 -12.54 -9.17 -5.63
CA LEU A 16 -12.59 -9.17 -7.10
C LEU A 16 -13.25 -10.43 -7.65
N ARG A 17 -12.92 -11.61 -7.11
CA ARG A 17 -13.53 -12.89 -7.51
C ARG A 17 -15.04 -12.98 -7.25
N HIS A 18 -15.57 -12.14 -6.35
CA HIS A 18 -17.00 -12.05 -6.04
C HIS A 18 -17.68 -10.88 -6.74
N GLY A 19 -16.97 -10.17 -7.64
CA GLY A 19 -17.54 -9.07 -8.41
C GLY A 19 -17.82 -7.79 -7.61
N LEU A 20 -17.09 -7.55 -6.51
CA LEU A 20 -17.30 -6.38 -5.66
C LEU A 20 -16.59 -5.13 -6.21
N HIS A 21 -17.34 -4.02 -6.28
CA HIS A 21 -16.92 -2.80 -6.98
C HIS A 21 -15.67 -2.15 -6.42
N TRP A 22 -15.64 -1.86 -5.11
CA TRP A 22 -14.53 -1.10 -4.54
C TRP A 22 -13.19 -1.85 -4.63
N PHE A 23 -13.20 -3.19 -4.63
CA PHE A 23 -11.99 -4.01 -4.81
C PHE A 23 -11.41 -3.85 -6.21
N LYS A 24 -12.27 -3.88 -7.24
CA LYS A 24 -11.86 -3.62 -8.62
C LYS A 24 -11.32 -2.20 -8.76
N THR A 25 -11.99 -1.21 -8.18
CA THR A 25 -11.54 0.19 -8.19
C THR A 25 -10.18 0.35 -7.51
N ALA A 26 -9.96 -0.27 -6.34
CA ALA A 26 -8.68 -0.26 -5.64
C ALA A 26 -7.54 -0.85 -6.50
N LEU A 27 -7.77 -2.01 -7.11
CA LEU A 27 -6.81 -2.67 -8.01
C LEU A 27 -6.56 -1.84 -9.28
N LEU A 28 -7.60 -1.25 -9.87
CA LEU A 28 -7.48 -0.39 -11.05
C LEU A 28 -6.64 0.85 -10.77
N VAL A 29 -7.00 1.61 -9.75
CA VAL A 29 -6.32 2.87 -9.41
C VAL A 29 -4.85 2.62 -9.05
N SER A 30 -4.59 1.62 -8.21
CA SER A 30 -3.23 1.24 -7.84
C SER A 30 -2.45 0.69 -9.04
N GLY A 31 -3.07 -0.15 -9.87
CA GLY A 31 -2.42 -0.80 -11.01
C GLY A 31 -2.09 0.17 -12.13
N LEU A 32 -2.99 1.09 -12.46
CA LEU A 32 -2.73 2.16 -13.43
C LEU A 32 -1.57 3.03 -13.00
N ALA A 33 -1.49 3.39 -11.71
CA ALA A 33 -0.36 4.12 -11.18
C ALA A 33 0.95 3.31 -11.26
N GLY A 34 0.90 2.01 -10.93
CA GLY A 34 2.05 1.12 -11.00
C GLY A 34 2.58 0.96 -12.43
N PHE A 35 1.74 0.53 -13.38
CA PHE A 35 2.14 0.40 -14.79
C PHE A 35 2.50 1.75 -15.42
N GLY A 36 1.78 2.82 -15.08
CA GLY A 36 2.09 4.18 -15.56
C GLY A 36 3.46 4.67 -15.08
N SER A 37 3.90 4.26 -13.89
CA SER A 37 5.21 4.66 -13.36
C SER A 37 6.39 4.11 -14.17
N PHE A 38 6.20 3.05 -14.96
CA PHE A 38 7.21 2.52 -15.87
C PHE A 38 7.75 3.58 -16.85
N PHE A 39 6.94 4.56 -17.21
CA PHE A 39 7.33 5.60 -18.17
C PHE A 39 8.17 6.72 -17.55
N LEU A 40 8.29 6.80 -16.22
CA LEU A 40 8.97 7.91 -15.54
C LEU A 40 10.47 7.98 -15.85
N PHE A 41 11.13 6.84 -16.00
CA PHE A 41 12.58 6.77 -16.18
C PHE A 41 13.04 6.60 -17.64
N LEU A 42 12.11 6.39 -18.59
CA LEU A 42 12.46 6.24 -20.01
C LEU A 42 13.17 7.49 -20.56
N GLY A 43 12.88 8.68 -20.01
CA GLY A 43 13.53 9.94 -20.39
C GLY A 43 15.01 10.05 -19.99
N TYR A 44 15.52 9.17 -19.12
CA TYR A 44 16.92 9.17 -18.68
C TYR A 44 17.84 8.25 -19.50
N GLY A 45 17.31 7.62 -20.56
CA GLY A 45 18.09 6.73 -21.43
C GLY A 45 18.47 5.40 -20.77
N TYR A 46 17.89 5.07 -19.61
CA TYR A 46 18.07 3.78 -18.94
C TYR A 46 16.88 2.86 -19.21
N PHE A 47 17.12 1.79 -19.96
CA PHE A 47 16.16 0.73 -20.16
C PHE A 47 16.55 -0.48 -19.31
N ASP A 48 15.66 -0.90 -18.40
CA ASP A 48 15.81 -2.12 -17.62
C ASP A 48 15.05 -3.28 -18.30
N PRO A 49 15.75 -4.25 -18.92
CA PRO A 49 15.09 -5.36 -19.60
C PRO A 49 14.32 -6.28 -18.66
N LEU A 50 14.77 -6.43 -17.41
CA LEU A 50 14.10 -7.28 -16.42
C LEU A 50 12.80 -6.62 -15.98
N HIS A 51 12.83 -5.32 -15.68
CA HIS A 51 11.62 -4.56 -15.34
C HIS A 51 10.62 -4.59 -16.50
N ALA A 52 11.09 -4.37 -17.74
CA ALA A 52 10.25 -4.44 -18.93
C ALA A 52 9.62 -5.83 -19.13
N LEU A 53 10.41 -6.90 -18.98
CA LEU A 53 9.93 -8.28 -19.09
C LEU A 53 8.83 -8.56 -18.06
N VAL A 54 9.04 -8.19 -16.79
CA VAL A 54 8.05 -8.37 -15.73
C VAL A 54 6.79 -7.56 -16.03
N ALA A 55 6.92 -6.32 -16.51
CA ALA A 55 5.77 -5.50 -16.88
C ALA A 55 4.97 -6.10 -18.05
N ILE A 56 5.65 -6.63 -19.08
CA ILE A 56 5.04 -7.29 -20.24
C ILE A 56 4.27 -8.56 -19.82
N ILE A 57 4.75 -9.29 -18.82
CA ILE A 57 4.05 -10.48 -18.30
C ILE A 57 2.85 -10.07 -17.44
N LEU A 58 3.01 -9.10 -16.55
CA LEU A 58 1.98 -8.73 -15.58
C LEU A 58 0.84 -7.89 -16.19
N LEU A 59 1.12 -7.05 -17.18
CA LEU A 59 0.11 -6.16 -17.78
C LEU A 59 -1.06 -6.93 -18.41
N PRO A 60 -0.85 -7.95 -19.27
CA PRO A 60 -1.95 -8.76 -19.79
C PRO A 60 -2.75 -9.46 -18.70
N MET A 61 -2.08 -10.01 -17.67
CA MET A 61 -2.75 -10.66 -16.54
C MET A 61 -3.66 -9.67 -15.79
N PHE A 62 -3.15 -8.46 -15.54
CA PHE A 62 -3.90 -7.39 -14.93
C PHE A 62 -5.11 -6.99 -15.79
N LEU A 63 -4.91 -6.74 -17.08
CA LEU A 63 -5.98 -6.38 -18.00
C LEU A 63 -7.07 -7.46 -18.05
N ILE A 64 -6.70 -8.75 -18.11
CA ILE A 64 -7.65 -9.87 -18.07
C ILE A 64 -8.44 -9.86 -16.76
N SER A 65 -7.78 -9.67 -15.61
CA SER A 65 -8.44 -9.63 -14.31
C SER A 65 -9.46 -8.50 -14.18
N MET A 66 -9.28 -7.40 -14.93
CA MET A 66 -10.14 -6.21 -14.88
C MET A 66 -11.31 -6.25 -15.86
N ARG A 67 -11.42 -7.26 -16.74
CA ARG A 67 -12.49 -7.37 -17.76
C ARG A 67 -13.88 -7.56 -17.17
N ALA A 68 -14.00 -8.26 -16.04
CA ALA A 68 -15.30 -8.50 -15.40
C ALA A 68 -15.86 -7.19 -14.85
N LYS A 69 -17.18 -6.94 -15.02
CA LYS A 69 -17.82 -5.67 -14.65
C LYS A 69 -17.65 -5.30 -13.17
N ALA A 70 -17.79 -6.29 -12.27
CA ALA A 70 -17.63 -6.14 -10.82
C ALA A 70 -18.34 -4.90 -10.24
N ASP A 71 -19.67 -4.83 -10.43
CA ASP A 71 -20.49 -3.69 -9.99
C ASP A 71 -21.28 -3.97 -8.71
N GLN A 72 -21.00 -5.08 -8.01
CA GLN A 72 -21.74 -5.44 -6.80
C GLN A 72 -21.30 -4.61 -5.59
N PRO A 73 -22.23 -4.18 -4.72
CA PRO A 73 -21.89 -3.51 -3.47
C PRO A 73 -21.26 -4.50 -2.48
N SER A 74 -20.69 -3.98 -1.39
CA SER A 74 -20.14 -4.81 -0.30
C SER A 74 -21.18 -5.79 0.25
N LEU A 75 -20.79 -7.07 0.39
CA LEU A 75 -21.70 -8.15 0.80
C LEU A 75 -22.21 -8.04 2.24
N LYS A 76 -21.41 -7.46 3.14
CA LYS A 76 -21.74 -7.37 4.56
C LYS A 76 -22.35 -6.02 4.90
N PRO A 77 -23.47 -5.98 5.65
CA PRO A 77 -24.02 -4.72 6.12
C PRO A 77 -23.00 -3.99 7.01
N PRO A 78 -22.99 -2.64 7.01
CA PRO A 78 -22.17 -1.89 7.95
C PRO A 78 -22.67 -2.07 9.38
N ASN A 79 -21.76 -1.92 10.35
CA ASN A 79 -22.19 -1.75 11.74
C ASN A 79 -22.95 -0.42 11.86
N VAL A 80 -24.17 -0.48 12.40
CA VAL A 80 -25.07 0.67 12.59
C VAL A 80 -25.06 1.20 14.03
N THR A 81 -24.17 0.70 14.88
CA THR A 81 -24.06 1.03 16.30
C THR A 81 -22.71 1.67 16.61
N ASN A 82 -22.73 2.75 17.39
CA ASN A 82 -21.52 3.46 17.82
C ASN A 82 -20.89 2.83 19.07
N ASN A 83 -20.69 1.51 19.06
CA ASN A 83 -20.06 0.81 20.18
C ASN A 83 -18.59 1.25 20.36
N ARG A 84 -18.00 0.88 21.49
CA ARG A 84 -16.63 1.30 21.83
C ARG A 84 -15.62 0.84 20.78
N GLU A 85 -15.79 -0.39 20.28
CA GLU A 85 -14.93 -1.01 19.28
C GLU A 85 -14.95 -0.23 17.97
N TRP A 86 -16.15 0.16 17.50
CA TRP A 86 -16.31 1.00 16.30
C TRP A 86 -15.66 2.37 16.48
N ARG A 87 -15.84 3.02 17.63
CA ARG A 87 -15.23 4.35 17.90
C ARG A 87 -13.70 4.29 17.90
N ILE A 88 -13.10 3.23 18.45
CA ILE A 88 -11.65 3.01 18.40
C ILE A 88 -11.22 2.72 16.95
N ALA A 89 -11.99 1.93 16.21
CA ALA A 89 -11.70 1.62 14.81
C ALA A 89 -11.70 2.86 13.91
N GLN A 90 -12.51 3.89 14.20
CA GLN A 90 -12.46 5.16 13.46
C GLN A 90 -11.07 5.81 13.56
N TRP A 91 -10.43 5.76 14.73
CA TRP A 91 -9.04 6.23 14.88
C TRP A 91 -8.07 5.35 14.11
N GLY A 92 -8.24 4.02 14.17
CA GLY A 92 -7.41 3.10 13.39
C GLY A 92 -7.52 3.29 11.87
N GLN A 93 -8.74 3.50 11.38
CA GLN A 93 -9.01 3.84 9.99
C GLN A 93 -8.37 5.17 9.60
N LEU A 94 -8.52 6.20 10.45
CA LEU A 94 -7.88 7.50 10.24
C LEU A 94 -6.36 7.37 10.15
N MET A 95 -5.73 6.55 11.00
CA MET A 95 -4.30 6.27 10.92
C MET A 95 -3.92 5.69 9.55
N PHE A 96 -4.65 4.69 9.04
CA PHE A 96 -4.37 4.11 7.72
C PHE A 96 -4.67 5.06 6.55
N VAL A 97 -5.65 5.96 6.68
CA VAL A 97 -5.90 7.02 5.69
C VAL A 97 -4.74 8.01 5.67
N ILE A 98 -4.28 8.47 6.84
CA ILE A 98 -3.11 9.35 6.96
C ILE A 98 -1.86 8.66 6.39
N LEU A 99 -1.65 7.38 6.71
CA LEU A 99 -0.56 6.59 6.17
C LEU A 99 -0.63 6.51 4.64
N GLY A 100 -1.80 6.20 4.08
CA GLY A 100 -2.02 6.16 2.64
C GLY A 100 -1.68 7.48 1.94
N PHE A 101 -2.11 8.62 2.49
CA PHE A 101 -1.74 9.93 1.96
C PHE A 101 -0.25 10.23 2.12
N ALA A 102 0.34 9.96 3.29
CA ALA A 102 1.75 10.22 3.55
C ALA A 102 2.66 9.41 2.60
N LEU A 103 2.35 8.12 2.38
CA LEU A 103 3.08 7.27 1.45
C LEU A 103 2.86 7.69 -0.01
N ALA A 104 1.67 8.18 -0.37
CA ALA A 104 1.41 8.70 -1.70
C ALA A 104 2.23 9.98 -1.95
N VAL A 105 2.24 10.91 -1.01
CA VAL A 105 3.09 12.11 -1.11
C VAL A 105 4.56 11.71 -1.21
N GLY A 106 5.06 10.84 -0.33
CA GLY A 106 6.45 10.36 -0.38
C GLY A 106 6.82 9.67 -1.69
N GLY A 107 5.94 8.80 -2.21
CA GLY A 107 6.11 8.11 -3.49
C GLY A 107 6.15 9.08 -4.68
N ALA A 108 5.26 10.08 -4.69
CA ALA A 108 5.28 11.13 -5.70
C ALA A 108 6.56 11.98 -5.62
N THR A 109 6.95 12.40 -4.42
CA THR A 109 8.17 13.20 -4.19
C THR A 109 9.41 12.47 -4.68
N ILE A 110 9.62 11.20 -4.29
CA ILE A 110 10.83 10.48 -4.71
C ILE A 110 10.80 10.12 -6.20
N SER A 111 9.61 9.93 -6.79
CA SER A 111 9.45 9.82 -8.24
C SER A 111 9.89 11.10 -8.96
N ILE A 112 9.41 12.27 -8.50
CA ILE A 112 9.76 13.58 -9.06
C ILE A 112 11.26 13.84 -8.94
N ILE A 113 11.86 13.58 -7.78
CA ILE A 113 13.31 13.69 -7.57
C ILE A 113 14.06 12.77 -8.54
N GLY A 114 13.60 11.52 -8.69
CA GLY A 114 14.17 10.54 -9.60
C GLY A 114 14.22 11.00 -11.06
N ILE A 115 13.24 11.80 -11.49
CA ILE A 115 13.15 12.32 -12.86
C ILE A 115 13.67 13.77 -13.05
N THR A 116 14.21 14.40 -12.00
CA THR A 116 14.69 15.79 -12.07
C THR A 116 16.13 15.91 -11.61
N HIS A 117 16.37 15.81 -10.31
CA HIS A 117 17.66 16.09 -9.69
C HIS A 117 18.51 14.84 -9.42
N VAL A 118 17.91 13.64 -9.48
CA VAL A 118 18.50 12.29 -9.30
C VAL A 118 19.09 12.03 -7.91
N PHE A 119 19.77 13.02 -7.30
CA PHE A 119 20.41 12.93 -6.00
C PHE A 119 19.75 13.85 -4.99
N VAL A 120 19.71 13.39 -3.73
CA VAL A 120 19.39 14.24 -2.57
C VAL A 120 20.71 14.61 -1.88
N PRO A 121 20.88 15.84 -1.36
CA PRO A 121 22.14 16.27 -0.76
C PRO A 121 22.67 15.36 0.37
N THR A 122 21.76 14.81 1.18
CA THR A 122 22.11 13.89 2.27
C THR A 122 22.75 12.60 1.76
N ASP A 123 22.34 12.11 0.59
CA ASP A 123 22.87 10.88 0.01
C ASP A 123 24.31 11.07 -0.49
N LEU A 124 24.61 12.23 -1.08
CA LEU A 124 25.96 12.60 -1.49
C LEU A 124 26.87 12.84 -0.28
N GLY A 125 26.33 13.43 0.78
CA GLY A 125 27.02 13.59 2.06
C GLY A 125 27.39 12.24 2.68
N PHE A 126 26.46 11.28 2.67
CA PHE A 126 26.71 9.92 3.14
C PHE A 126 27.77 9.20 2.31
N LEU A 127 27.72 9.32 0.97
CA LEU A 127 28.68 8.71 0.05
C LEU A 127 30.03 9.45 -0.01
N ASN A 128 30.14 10.63 0.62
CA ASN A 128 31.30 11.52 0.54
C ASN A 128 31.77 11.77 -0.91
N THR A 129 30.82 12.06 -1.81
CA THR A 129 31.07 12.22 -3.25
C THR A 129 30.24 13.36 -3.85
N THR A 130 30.45 13.65 -5.15
CA THR A 130 29.68 14.64 -5.90
C THR A 130 29.06 14.02 -7.16
N PRO A 131 27.95 14.57 -7.69
CA PRO A 131 27.37 14.10 -8.95
C PRO A 131 28.37 14.11 -10.10
N GLN A 132 29.25 15.12 -10.16
CA GLN A 132 30.28 15.26 -11.19
C GLN A 132 31.33 14.14 -11.07
N HIS A 133 31.72 13.78 -9.85
CA HIS A 133 32.67 12.69 -9.62
C HIS A 133 32.08 11.32 -10.02
N LEU A 134 30.81 11.09 -9.69
CA LEU A 134 30.09 9.87 -10.10
C LEU A 134 29.93 9.79 -11.62
N ALA A 135 29.54 10.88 -12.27
CA ALA A 135 29.39 10.96 -13.72
C ALA A 135 30.72 10.72 -14.45
N ALA A 136 31.83 11.27 -13.94
CA ALA A 136 33.15 11.06 -14.52
C ALA A 136 33.67 9.62 -14.37
N HIS A 137 33.12 8.84 -13.43
CA HIS A 137 33.54 7.46 -13.20
C HIS A 137 32.81 6.46 -14.12
N ASN A 138 31.49 6.62 -14.28
CA ASN A 138 30.69 5.76 -15.15
C ASN A 138 29.38 6.47 -15.56
N ASP A 139 29.19 6.62 -16.86
CA ASP A 139 28.00 7.26 -17.45
C ASP A 139 26.68 6.54 -17.11
N HIS A 140 26.74 5.28 -16.67
CA HIS A 140 25.56 4.49 -16.29
C HIS A 140 25.05 4.74 -14.86
N PHE A 141 25.82 5.39 -13.98
CA PHE A 141 25.38 5.57 -12.59
C PHE A 141 24.20 6.53 -12.46
N MET A 142 24.23 7.68 -13.13
CA MET A 142 23.11 8.64 -13.02
C MET A 142 21.81 8.05 -13.56
N PRO A 143 21.78 7.44 -14.76
CA PRO A 143 20.56 6.83 -15.28
C PRO A 143 20.04 5.68 -14.42
N LEU A 144 20.94 4.86 -13.85
CA LEU A 144 20.57 3.76 -12.94
C LEU A 144 19.92 4.28 -11.65
N ILE A 145 20.49 5.31 -11.03
CA ILE A 145 19.95 5.89 -9.78
C ILE A 145 18.61 6.59 -10.05
N ALA A 146 18.49 7.29 -11.19
CA ALA A 146 17.24 7.88 -11.64
C ALA A 146 16.14 6.82 -11.80
N HIS A 147 16.47 5.71 -12.48
CA HIS A 147 15.58 4.55 -12.63
C HIS A 147 15.16 3.97 -11.29
N ASP A 148 16.10 3.72 -10.38
CA ASP A 148 15.80 3.11 -9.08
C ASP A 148 14.86 3.99 -8.24
N ARG A 149 15.09 5.30 -8.19
CA ARG A 149 14.21 6.24 -7.48
C ARG A 149 12.83 6.36 -8.10
N ALA A 150 12.76 6.51 -9.42
CA ALA A 150 11.49 6.60 -10.12
C ALA A 150 10.68 5.30 -9.98
N GLY A 151 11.35 4.15 -10.11
CA GLY A 151 10.76 2.83 -9.91
C GLY A 151 10.28 2.61 -8.47
N PHE A 152 11.12 2.92 -7.47
CA PHE A 152 10.75 2.82 -6.06
C PHE A 152 9.61 3.79 -5.70
N GLY A 153 9.66 5.03 -6.19
CA GLY A 153 8.62 6.03 -5.98
C GLY A 153 7.28 5.66 -6.58
N GLY A 154 7.28 5.18 -7.82
CA GLY A 154 6.10 4.68 -8.51
C GLY A 154 5.50 3.47 -7.80
N ALA A 155 6.34 2.53 -7.38
CA ALA A 155 5.96 1.38 -6.57
C ALA A 155 5.32 1.79 -5.24
N LEU A 156 5.92 2.75 -4.54
CA LEU A 156 5.45 3.25 -3.26
C LEU A 156 4.12 3.98 -3.42
N PHE A 157 3.99 4.81 -4.45
CA PHE A 157 2.76 5.54 -4.79
C PHE A 157 1.61 4.57 -5.12
N SER A 158 1.87 3.59 -5.98
CA SER A 158 0.92 2.52 -6.30
C SER A 158 0.46 1.77 -5.05
N ASN A 159 1.40 1.38 -4.18
CA ASN A 159 1.09 0.71 -2.91
C ASN A 159 0.27 1.59 -1.96
N ALA A 160 0.58 2.89 -1.91
CA ALA A 160 -0.13 3.87 -1.11
C ALA A 160 -1.60 3.99 -1.54
N LEU A 161 -1.88 4.01 -2.86
CA LEU A 161 -3.24 4.02 -3.38
C LEU A 161 -4.01 2.73 -3.01
N ALA A 162 -3.34 1.57 -3.04
CA ALA A 162 -3.95 0.31 -2.61
C ALA A 162 -4.33 0.34 -1.12
N ILE A 163 -3.41 0.82 -0.26
CA ILE A 163 -3.67 0.97 1.19
C ILE A 163 -4.79 1.99 1.43
N LEU A 164 -4.71 3.16 0.80
CA LEU A 164 -5.66 4.26 0.99
C LEU A 164 -7.07 3.85 0.60
N THR A 165 -7.26 3.31 -0.61
CA THR A 165 -8.59 2.85 -1.08
C THR A 165 -9.13 1.72 -0.21
N THR A 166 -8.27 0.80 0.23
CA THR A 166 -8.63 -0.28 1.16
C THR A 166 -9.06 0.27 2.53
N ALA A 167 -8.39 1.30 3.04
CA ALA A 167 -8.75 1.95 4.30
C ALA A 167 -10.04 2.78 4.19
N LEU A 168 -10.28 3.42 3.04
CA LEU A 168 -11.47 4.23 2.81
C LEU A 168 -12.74 3.38 2.66
N TRP A 169 -12.65 2.20 2.00
CA TRP A 169 -13.84 1.43 1.62
C TRP A 169 -13.92 0.02 2.20
N GLY A 170 -12.82 -0.53 2.70
CA GLY A 170 -12.74 -1.95 3.09
C GLY A 170 -13.05 -2.25 4.55
N ILE A 171 -12.97 -1.26 5.45
CA ILE A 171 -13.08 -1.48 6.90
C ILE A 171 -14.52 -1.80 7.29
N ASN A 172 -14.76 -3.06 7.68
CA ASN A 172 -16.04 -3.55 8.18
C ASN A 172 -15.79 -4.55 9.32
N GLN A 173 -16.69 -4.61 10.30
CA GLN A 173 -16.56 -5.43 11.50
C GLN A 173 -16.38 -6.92 11.14
N GLY A 174 -15.51 -7.61 11.89
CA GLY A 174 -15.28 -9.04 11.70
C GLY A 174 -14.55 -9.41 10.40
N GLN A 175 -14.09 -8.44 9.60
CA GLN A 175 -13.26 -8.68 8.41
C GLN A 175 -11.80 -8.97 8.80
N ARG A 176 -11.56 -10.10 9.46
CA ARG A 176 -10.23 -10.51 9.97
C ARG A 176 -9.13 -10.47 8.92
N TRP A 177 -9.47 -10.85 7.68
CA TRP A 177 -8.53 -10.87 6.55
C TRP A 177 -7.95 -9.48 6.26
N LEU A 178 -8.69 -8.41 6.55
CA LEU A 178 -8.25 -7.04 6.30
C LEU A 178 -7.12 -6.63 7.25
N TRP A 179 -7.23 -7.03 8.53
CA TRP A 179 -6.17 -6.78 9.51
C TRP A 179 -4.87 -7.46 9.10
N TRP A 180 -4.95 -8.73 8.68
CA TRP A 180 -3.79 -9.47 8.15
C TRP A 180 -3.26 -8.87 6.84
N THR A 181 -4.14 -8.35 5.97
CA THR A 181 -3.73 -7.65 4.75
C THR A 181 -2.88 -6.43 5.07
N PHE A 182 -3.31 -5.62 6.04
CA PHE A 182 -2.52 -4.46 6.47
C PHE A 182 -1.19 -4.88 7.11
N LEU A 183 -1.20 -5.84 8.03
CA LEU A 183 0.02 -6.31 8.69
C LEU A 183 1.03 -6.88 7.68
N LEU A 184 0.61 -7.87 6.89
CA LEU A 184 1.48 -8.59 5.95
C LEU A 184 1.82 -7.75 4.72
N GLY A 185 0.97 -6.78 4.36
CA GLY A 185 1.28 -5.79 3.33
C GLY A 185 2.34 -4.81 3.82
N GLY A 186 2.15 -4.20 4.99
CA GLY A 186 3.05 -3.15 5.49
C GLY A 186 4.41 -3.67 5.98
N LEU A 187 4.44 -4.81 6.69
CA LEU A 187 5.63 -5.30 7.39
C LEU A 187 6.86 -5.48 6.48
N PRO A 188 6.77 -6.11 5.29
CA PRO A 188 7.92 -6.26 4.40
C PRO A 188 8.53 -4.93 3.96
N GLY A 189 7.69 -3.90 3.77
CA GLY A 189 8.16 -2.57 3.37
C GLY A 189 8.99 -1.89 4.46
N PHE A 190 8.49 -1.90 5.70
CA PHE A 190 9.20 -1.31 6.84
C PHE A 190 10.46 -2.08 7.22
N VAL A 191 10.40 -3.41 7.22
CA VAL A 191 11.58 -4.26 7.49
C VAL A 191 12.67 -4.03 6.46
N ALA A 192 12.33 -4.01 5.17
CA ALA A 192 13.32 -3.76 4.12
C ALA A 192 13.88 -2.33 4.20
N GLY A 193 13.01 -1.31 4.30
CA GLY A 193 13.42 0.09 4.31
C GLY A 193 14.32 0.44 5.49
N LEU A 194 13.90 0.11 6.72
CA LEU A 194 14.72 0.40 7.91
C LEU A 194 15.92 -0.55 8.03
N GLY A 195 15.77 -1.81 7.61
CA GLY A 195 16.83 -2.81 7.66
C GLY A 195 18.02 -2.45 6.79
N VAL A 196 17.79 -1.99 5.55
CA VAL A 196 18.87 -1.55 4.66
C VAL A 196 19.64 -0.38 5.28
N HIS A 197 18.95 0.64 5.79
CA HIS A 197 19.60 1.79 6.44
C HIS A 197 20.43 1.40 7.65
N ALA A 198 19.94 0.46 8.47
CA ALA A 198 20.69 -0.06 9.61
C ALA A 198 21.95 -0.82 9.17
N VAL A 199 21.85 -1.64 8.11
CA VAL A 199 22.97 -2.46 7.60
C VAL A 199 24.05 -1.59 6.95
N ILE A 200 23.67 -0.57 6.19
CA ILE A 200 24.64 0.31 5.50
C ILE A 200 25.15 1.45 6.38
N GLY A 201 24.55 1.67 7.55
CA GLY A 201 24.93 2.75 8.48
C GLY A 201 24.39 4.14 8.09
N TYR A 202 23.44 4.22 7.17
CA TYR A 202 22.82 5.49 6.77
C TYR A 202 21.63 5.82 7.70
N THR A 203 21.94 6.17 8.95
CA THR A 203 20.96 6.31 10.03
C THR A 203 20.70 7.75 10.45
N ASP A 204 20.81 8.72 9.53
CA ASP A 204 20.49 10.12 9.83
C ASP A 204 19.04 10.27 10.31
N PHE A 205 18.86 11.04 11.38
CA PHE A 205 17.56 11.16 12.05
C PHE A 205 16.53 11.86 11.17
N TRP A 206 16.90 12.96 10.51
CA TRP A 206 15.98 13.75 9.68
C TRP A 206 15.61 13.01 8.40
N HIS A 207 16.56 12.28 7.84
CA HIS A 207 16.35 11.37 6.71
C HIS A 207 15.35 10.26 7.05
N LEU A 208 15.47 9.64 8.22
CA LEU A 208 14.62 8.52 8.63
C LEU A 208 13.29 8.95 9.30
N LEU A 209 13.15 10.22 9.69
CA LEU A 209 11.96 10.73 10.38
C LEU A 209 10.63 10.39 9.66
N PRO A 210 10.49 10.54 8.32
CA PRO A 210 9.27 10.15 7.63
C PRO A 210 8.94 8.66 7.77
N ALA A 211 9.97 7.79 7.76
CA ALA A 211 9.80 6.35 7.91
C ALA A 211 9.39 5.99 9.35
N TYR A 212 10.00 6.61 10.37
CA TYR A 212 9.60 6.42 11.77
C TYR A 212 8.16 6.84 12.02
N PHE A 213 7.76 7.99 11.48
CA PHE A 213 6.38 8.47 11.55
C PHE A 213 5.41 7.47 10.92
N ALA A 214 5.73 6.96 9.72
CA ALA A 214 4.92 5.96 9.04
C ALA A 214 4.80 4.65 9.84
N VAL A 215 5.87 4.18 10.49
CA VAL A 215 5.84 2.99 11.36
C VAL A 215 4.91 3.21 12.57
N VAL A 216 5.03 4.35 13.25
CA VAL A 216 4.19 4.64 14.43
C VAL A 216 2.70 4.64 14.04
N ILE A 217 2.35 5.34 12.97
CA ILE A 217 0.96 5.39 12.48
C ILE A 217 0.48 4.01 12.05
N PHE A 218 1.32 3.23 11.37
CA PHE A 218 1.00 1.87 10.96
C PHE A 218 0.69 0.96 12.16
N VAL A 219 1.56 0.97 13.18
CA VAL A 219 1.40 0.15 14.39
C VAL A 219 0.15 0.57 15.17
N LEU A 220 -0.05 1.87 15.40
CA LEU A 220 -1.25 2.38 16.08
C LEU A 220 -2.53 2.06 15.29
N GLY A 221 -2.48 2.19 13.97
CA GLY A 221 -3.57 1.80 13.08
C GLY A 221 -3.97 0.33 13.26
N LEU A 222 -3.00 -0.58 13.27
CA LEU A 222 -3.24 -2.00 13.50
C LEU A 222 -3.82 -2.28 14.89
N ILE A 223 -3.27 -1.64 15.94
CA ILE A 223 -3.74 -1.80 17.32
C ILE A 223 -5.19 -1.34 17.45
N PHE A 224 -5.54 -0.16 16.91
CA PHE A 224 -6.88 0.40 17.02
C PHE A 224 -7.91 -0.33 16.13
N LEU A 225 -7.50 -0.87 14.99
CA LEU A 225 -8.39 -1.69 14.16
C LEU A 225 -8.60 -3.11 14.71
N TYR A 226 -7.70 -3.61 15.55
CA TYR A 226 -7.72 -5.00 16.00
C TYR A 226 -9.06 -5.42 16.65
N PRO A 227 -9.61 -4.72 17.67
CA PRO A 227 -10.84 -5.18 18.34
C PRO A 227 -12.03 -5.26 17.38
N TYR A 228 -12.12 -4.33 16.43
CA TYR A 228 -13.23 -4.23 15.49
C TYR A 228 -13.14 -5.23 14.34
N LEU A 229 -11.94 -5.46 13.79
CA LEU A 229 -11.74 -6.42 12.70
C LEU A 229 -11.67 -7.87 13.19
N MET A 230 -11.17 -8.10 14.40
CA MET A 230 -11.00 -9.44 14.99
C MET A 230 -12.17 -9.90 15.85
N GLY A 231 -12.96 -8.95 16.38
CA GLY A 231 -14.17 -9.23 17.14
C GLY A 231 -15.20 -10.05 16.36
N SER A 232 -16.07 -10.76 17.09
CA SER A 232 -17.19 -11.50 16.48
C SER A 232 -18.18 -10.53 15.83
N GLU A 233 -18.83 -10.97 14.75
CA GLU A 233 -19.99 -10.26 14.21
C GLU A 233 -21.07 -10.20 15.30
N TYR A 234 -21.63 -9.02 15.55
CA TYR A 234 -22.68 -8.80 16.55
C TYR A 234 -23.98 -9.61 16.28
N LEU A 235 -24.01 -10.44 15.24
CA LEU A 235 -25.15 -11.22 14.78
C LEU A 235 -25.31 -12.58 15.46
N GLU A 236 -24.36 -13.04 16.27
CA GLU A 236 -24.56 -14.26 17.08
C GLU A 236 -25.53 -14.03 18.26
N ASN A 237 -25.79 -12.77 18.65
CA ASN A 237 -26.61 -12.43 19.82
C ASN A 237 -28.11 -12.16 19.54
N ARG A 238 -28.58 -12.16 18.28
CA ARG A 238 -30.04 -12.05 17.99
C ARG A 238 -30.75 -13.37 17.79
N ASN A 239 -30.05 -14.43 17.37
CA ASN A 239 -30.67 -15.75 17.21
C ASN A 239 -30.94 -16.48 18.54
N PHE A 240 -30.42 -15.97 19.66
CA PHE A 240 -30.78 -16.48 20.99
C PHE A 240 -31.99 -15.76 21.62
N GLN A 241 -32.42 -14.61 21.09
CA GLN A 241 -33.54 -13.84 21.65
C GLN A 241 -34.85 -13.90 20.85
N THR A 242 -34.83 -14.40 19.61
CA THR A 242 -36.06 -14.58 18.80
C THR A 242 -36.53 -16.03 18.69
N GLY A 243 -35.80 -16.99 19.26
CA GLY A 243 -36.08 -18.43 19.20
C GLY A 243 -37.07 -18.97 20.23
N ASN A 244 -38.07 -18.20 20.69
CA ASN A 244 -39.11 -18.76 21.57
C ASN A 244 -40.44 -17.97 21.57
N HIS A 245 -41.09 -17.86 20.41
CA HIS A 245 -42.55 -17.76 20.38
C HIS A 245 -43.12 -18.93 19.58
N LYS A 246 -43.31 -20.05 20.31
CA LYS A 246 -44.34 -21.03 20.00
C LYS A 246 -45.67 -20.29 19.87
N VAL A 247 -46.21 -20.19 18.67
CA VAL A 247 -47.65 -20.03 18.49
C VAL A 247 -48.21 -21.42 18.24
N SER A 248 -48.71 -22.02 19.32
CA SER A 248 -49.64 -23.13 19.26
C SER A 248 -51.05 -22.61 19.03
N ARG A 249 -51.69 -23.12 17.99
CA ARG A 249 -53.13 -23.33 17.72
C ARG A 249 -53.53 -22.84 16.34
#